data_AF-A0A847YEX5-F1
#
_entry.id   AF-A0A847YEX5-F1
#
_cell.length_a   1.000
_cell.length_b   1.000
_cell.length_c   1.000
_cell.angle_alpha   90.00
_cell.angle_beta   90.00
_cell.angle_gamma   90.00
#
_symmetry.space_group_name_H-M   'P 1'
#
loop_
_entity.id
_entity.type
_entity.pdbx_description
1 polymer ?
#
loop_
_entity_poly.entity_id
_entity_poly.type
_entity_poly.pdbx_seq_one_letter_code
_entity_poly.pdbx_strand_id
1 'polypeptide(L)'
;ALDVLRDHGLDHLTIGKVAEAAGIAKGSVYNYFRNKQELVAQLFERSIEPVIEAGGQVVQGSMGAVEKLQAMLSLWFGYFFQHRGLFDFLFRDPHVRELCFTSQRSKNDLVIECFRTIFEQGMAEGSFRKFNALSAAEIAVGAAQFRIERQLDSGAQGPIENSIRELMDLILGGLWSGDVREGRSNED
;
A
#
# COMPACT_ATOMS: atom_id res chain seq x y z
N ALA A 1 17.80 -12.52 3.37
CA ALA A 1 16.58 -12.62 4.20
C ALA A 1 15.34 -12.86 3.34
N LEU A 2 15.10 -12.01 2.32
CA LEU A 2 14.02 -12.18 1.34
C LEU A 2 14.01 -13.58 0.70
N ASP A 3 15.15 -14.08 0.23
CA ASP A 3 15.22 -15.40 -0.40
C ASP A 3 14.87 -16.53 0.58
N VAL A 4 15.42 -16.49 1.80
CA VAL A 4 15.12 -17.47 2.86
C VAL A 4 13.63 -17.45 3.25
N LEU A 5 13.02 -16.28 3.28
CA LEU A 5 11.59 -16.13 3.56
C LEU A 5 10.71 -16.67 2.43
N ARG A 6 11.06 -16.35 1.19
CA ARG A 6 10.34 -16.83 0.01
C ARG A 6 10.40 -18.35 -0.11
N ASP A 7 11.56 -18.95 0.17
CA ASP A 7 11.81 -20.36 -0.10
C ASP A 7 11.45 -21.27 1.09
N HIS A 8 11.37 -20.73 2.31
CA HIS A 8 11.15 -21.51 3.53
C HIS A 8 10.12 -20.95 4.52
N GLY A 9 9.59 -19.73 4.36
CA GLY A 9 8.61 -19.13 5.28
C GLY A 9 9.19 -18.67 6.63
N LEU A 10 8.34 -18.10 7.50
CA LEU A 10 8.75 -17.43 8.73
C LEU A 10 9.38 -18.42 9.70
N ASP A 11 8.74 -19.55 9.94
CA ASP A 11 9.16 -20.53 10.95
C ASP A 11 10.58 -21.02 10.72
N HIS A 12 10.98 -21.07 9.45
CA HIS A 12 12.31 -21.47 9.03
C HIS A 12 13.27 -20.30 8.84
N LEU A 13 12.84 -19.05 8.97
CA LEU A 13 13.73 -17.89 9.00
C LEU A 13 14.48 -17.84 10.34
N THR A 14 15.79 -18.06 10.29
CA THR A 14 16.69 -17.91 11.43
C THR A 14 17.80 -16.95 11.09
N ILE A 15 18.35 -16.25 12.09
CA ILE A 15 19.55 -15.41 11.92
C ILE A 15 20.70 -16.20 11.30
N GLY A 16 20.83 -17.50 11.61
CA GLY A 16 21.82 -18.38 11.01
C GLY A 16 21.62 -18.55 9.50
N LYS A 17 20.40 -18.87 9.06
CA LYS A 17 20.08 -19.02 7.63
C LYS A 17 20.19 -17.70 6.87
N VAL A 18 19.86 -16.58 7.52
CA VAL A 18 20.09 -15.26 6.90
C VAL A 18 21.58 -14.99 6.73
N ALA A 19 22.40 -15.31 7.73
CA ALA A 19 23.85 -15.15 7.65
C ALA A 19 24.45 -16.01 6.54
N GLU A 20 24.04 -17.28 6.46
CA GLU A 20 24.44 -18.23 5.42
C GLU A 20 24.06 -17.74 4.02
N ALA A 21 22.80 -17.36 3.82
CA ALA A 21 22.32 -16.83 2.55
C ALA A 21 23.00 -15.52 2.14
N ALA A 22 23.44 -14.70 3.11
CA ALA A 22 24.15 -13.46 2.87
C ALA A 22 25.69 -13.64 2.78
N GLY A 23 26.21 -14.85 3.00
CA GLY A 23 27.66 -15.12 3.00
C GLY A 23 28.42 -14.42 4.12
N ILE A 24 27.78 -14.09 5.24
CA ILE A 24 28.40 -13.39 6.38
C ILE A 24 28.36 -14.21 7.66
N ALA A 25 29.18 -13.85 8.64
CA ALA A 25 29.15 -14.49 9.96
C ALA A 25 27.84 -14.18 10.70
N LYS A 26 27.34 -15.14 11.48
CA LYS A 26 26.12 -14.96 12.30
C LYS A 26 26.21 -13.75 13.24
N GLY A 27 27.39 -13.52 13.83
CA GLY A 27 27.66 -12.35 14.68
C GLY A 27 27.52 -11.03 13.94
N SER A 28 27.87 -10.98 12.65
CA SER A 28 27.72 -9.79 11.81
C SER A 28 26.25 -9.42 11.59
N VAL A 29 25.34 -10.40 11.52
CA VAL A 29 23.90 -10.12 11.42
C VAL A 29 23.38 -9.44 12.69
N TYR A 30 23.88 -9.82 13.87
CA TYR A 30 23.49 -9.21 15.15
C TYR A 30 23.94 -7.74 15.29
N ASN A 31 24.89 -7.27 14.49
CA ASN A 31 25.22 -5.84 14.42
C ASN A 31 24.09 -5.02 13.78
N TYR A 32 23.23 -5.64 12.96
CA TYR A 32 22.14 -4.98 12.26
C TYR A 32 20.77 -5.26 12.88
N PHE A 33 20.58 -6.44 13.49
CA PHE A 33 19.29 -6.87 14.03
C PHE A 33 19.48 -7.59 15.37
N ARG A 34 18.81 -7.13 16.42
CA ARG A 34 18.87 -7.72 17.77
C ARG A 34 18.21 -9.09 17.82
N ASN A 35 17.17 -9.30 17.02
CA ASN A 35 16.42 -10.56 16.95
C ASN A 35 15.71 -10.75 15.60
N LYS A 36 15.03 -11.90 15.46
CA LYS A 36 14.26 -12.26 14.27
C LYS A 36 13.12 -11.27 14.01
N GLN A 37 12.48 -10.77 15.06
CA GLN A 37 11.34 -9.86 14.96
C GLN A 37 11.76 -8.52 14.35
N GLU A 38 12.86 -7.93 14.83
CA GLU A 38 13.41 -6.69 14.30
C GLU A 38 13.86 -6.85 12.84
N LEU A 39 14.44 -8.00 12.49
CA LEU A 39 14.80 -8.31 11.11
C LEU A 39 13.57 -8.31 10.20
N VAL A 40 12.45 -8.90 10.65
CA VAL A 40 11.20 -8.95 9.87
C VAL A 40 10.57 -7.57 9.73
N ALA A 41 10.53 -6.77 10.81
CA ALA A 41 9.99 -5.41 10.77
C ALA A 41 10.81 -4.50 9.84
N GLN A 42 12.14 -4.49 9.97
CA GLN A 42 13.00 -3.70 9.07
C GLN A 42 12.93 -4.20 7.62
N LEU A 43 12.74 -5.52 7.43
CA LEU A 43 12.55 -6.05 6.09
C LEU A 43 11.26 -5.52 5.47
N PHE A 44 10.14 -5.52 6.21
CA PHE A 44 8.88 -4.92 5.75
C PHE A 44 9.09 -3.46 5.36
N GLU A 45 9.68 -2.65 6.25
CA GLU A 45 9.94 -1.22 6.00
C GLU A 45 10.71 -0.98 4.71
N ARG A 46 11.83 -1.67 4.52
CA ARG A 46 12.65 -1.56 3.31
C ARG A 46 11.95 -2.08 2.06
N SER A 47 11.03 -3.02 2.23
CA SER A 47 10.28 -3.62 1.12
C SER A 47 9.12 -2.74 0.64
N ILE A 48 8.68 -1.74 1.39
CA ILE A 48 7.62 -0.81 0.97
C ILE A 48 8.15 0.60 0.67
N GLU A 49 9.38 0.90 1.07
CA GLU A 49 10.00 2.20 0.84
C GLU A 49 10.05 2.61 -0.64
N PRO A 50 10.44 1.73 -1.60
CA PRO A 50 10.48 2.12 -3.01
C PRO A 50 9.13 2.54 -3.58
N VAL A 51 8.04 1.87 -3.19
CA VAL A 51 6.69 2.21 -3.69
C VAL A 51 6.16 3.49 -3.07
N ILE A 52 6.57 3.81 -1.84
CA ILE A 52 6.21 5.07 -1.18
C ILE A 52 6.96 6.25 -1.79
N GLU A 53 8.26 6.09 -2.05
CA GLU A 53 9.07 7.10 -2.72
C GLU A 53 8.54 7.40 -4.14
N ALA A 54 8.26 6.35 -4.91
CA ALA A 54 7.64 6.49 -6.24
C ALA A 54 6.26 7.16 -6.16
N GLY A 55 5.48 6.89 -5.11
CA GLY A 55 4.20 7.55 -4.90
C GLY A 55 4.35 9.06 -4.61
N GLY A 56 5.35 9.43 -3.81
CA GLY A 56 5.72 10.83 -3.61
C GLY A 56 6.08 11.55 -4.92
N GLN A 57 6.77 10.87 -5.84
CA GLN A 57 7.08 11.42 -7.16
C GLN A 57 5.82 11.62 -8.02
N VAL A 58 4.85 10.70 -7.96
CA VAL A 58 3.55 10.87 -8.65
C VAL A 58 2.84 12.13 -8.15
N VAL A 59 2.80 12.34 -6.83
CA VAL A 59 2.19 13.53 -6.22
C VAL A 59 2.89 14.81 -6.67
N GLN A 60 4.22 14.81 -6.75
CA GLN A 60 5.03 15.97 -7.17
C GLN A 60 4.97 16.25 -8.69
N GLY A 61 4.49 15.30 -9.49
CA GLY A 61 4.39 15.46 -10.95
C GLY A 61 3.40 16.55 -11.39
N SER A 62 3.44 16.90 -12.67
CA SER A 62 2.60 17.96 -13.27
C SER A 62 1.25 17.47 -13.81
N MET A 63 0.87 16.23 -13.53
CA MET A 63 -0.38 15.63 -14.00
C MET A 63 -1.61 16.21 -13.26
N GLY A 64 -2.79 16.10 -13.87
CA GLY A 64 -4.07 16.36 -13.22
C GLY A 64 -4.36 15.36 -12.10
N ALA A 65 -5.31 15.68 -11.23
CA ALA A 65 -5.58 14.86 -10.04
C ALA A 65 -6.13 13.47 -10.38
N VAL A 66 -6.96 13.38 -11.43
CA VAL A 66 -7.52 12.09 -11.90
C VAL A 66 -6.41 11.18 -12.40
N GLU A 67 -5.49 11.71 -13.21
CA GLU A 67 -4.34 10.97 -13.74
C GLU A 67 -3.37 10.56 -12.62
N LYS A 68 -3.13 11.44 -11.65
CA LYS A 68 -2.31 11.11 -10.47
C LYS A 68 -2.93 9.98 -9.65
N LEU A 69 -4.24 10.01 -9.43
CA LEU A 69 -4.94 8.96 -8.70
C LEU A 69 -4.81 7.61 -9.42
N GLN A 70 -5.02 7.59 -10.73
CA GLN A 70 -4.85 6.38 -11.54
C GLN A 70 -3.40 5.88 -11.53
N ALA A 71 -2.42 6.80 -11.64
CA ALA A 71 -1.01 6.46 -11.56
C ALA A 71 -0.61 5.90 -10.19
N MET A 72 -1.14 6.46 -9.10
CA MET A 72 -0.92 5.94 -7.74
C MET A 72 -1.44 4.52 -7.57
N LEU A 73 -2.69 4.26 -8.01
CA LEU A 73 -3.26 2.92 -7.95
C LEU A 73 -2.47 1.94 -8.85
N SER A 74 -2.07 2.36 -10.05
CA SER A 74 -1.28 1.53 -10.96
C SER A 74 0.07 1.15 -10.38
N LEU A 75 0.78 2.13 -9.81
CA LEU A 75 2.05 1.94 -9.12
C LEU A 75 1.90 0.92 -7.98
N TRP A 76 0.89 1.10 -7.14
CA TRP A 76 0.61 0.23 -6.01
C TRP A 76 0.32 -1.21 -6.43
N PHE A 77 -0.73 -1.42 -7.22
CA PHE A 77 -1.10 -2.77 -7.63
C PHE A 77 0.03 -3.44 -8.41
N GLY A 78 0.73 -2.71 -9.29
CA GLY A 78 1.89 -3.23 -10.02
C GLY A 78 3.00 -3.68 -9.09
N TYR A 79 3.36 -2.86 -8.10
CA TYR A 79 4.40 -3.18 -7.12
C TYR A 79 4.06 -4.42 -6.29
N PHE A 80 2.88 -4.45 -5.68
CA PHE A 80 2.46 -5.58 -4.84
C PHE A 80 2.33 -6.87 -5.64
N PHE A 81 1.91 -6.80 -6.90
CA PHE A 81 1.84 -7.97 -7.77
C PHE A 81 3.22 -8.47 -8.22
N GLN A 82 4.12 -7.55 -8.61
CA GLN A 82 5.50 -7.89 -8.96
C GLN A 82 6.24 -8.55 -7.80
N HIS A 83 5.93 -8.12 -6.57
CA HIS A 83 6.52 -8.63 -5.34
C HIS A 83 5.58 -9.59 -4.59
N ARG A 84 4.64 -10.25 -5.29
CA ARG A 84 3.61 -11.10 -4.68
C ARG A 84 4.16 -12.13 -3.69
N GLY A 85 5.23 -12.84 -4.03
CA GLY A 85 5.79 -13.88 -3.14
C GLY A 85 6.24 -13.34 -1.78
N LEU A 86 6.71 -12.08 -1.75
CA LEU A 86 7.09 -11.40 -0.51
C LEU A 86 5.85 -10.94 0.27
N PHE A 87 4.91 -10.26 -0.39
CA PHE A 87 3.75 -9.68 0.28
C PHE A 87 2.69 -10.71 0.68
N ASP A 88 2.55 -11.80 -0.08
CA ASP A 88 1.74 -12.95 0.31
C ASP A 88 2.23 -13.53 1.64
N PHE A 89 3.55 -13.64 1.79
CA PHE A 89 4.17 -14.06 3.04
C PHE A 89 3.95 -13.03 4.17
N LEU A 90 4.23 -11.75 3.92
CA LEU A 90 4.11 -10.70 4.95
C LEU A 90 2.68 -10.49 5.45
N PHE A 91 1.66 -10.72 4.61
CA PHE A 91 0.26 -10.48 4.96
C PHE A 91 -0.49 -11.71 5.44
N ARG A 92 -0.04 -12.94 5.13
CA ARG A 92 -0.74 -14.17 5.54
C ARG A 92 -0.47 -14.57 6.99
N ASP A 93 0.71 -14.30 7.51
CA ASP A 93 1.09 -14.67 8.88
C ASP A 93 0.62 -13.60 9.89
N PRO A 94 -0.33 -13.91 10.81
CA PRO A 94 -0.84 -12.95 11.78
C PRO A 94 0.23 -12.38 12.71
N HIS A 95 1.26 -13.17 13.03
CA HIS A 95 2.35 -12.72 13.89
C HIS A 95 3.26 -11.73 13.14
N VAL A 96 3.50 -11.94 11.84
CA VAL A 96 4.23 -10.97 11.01
C VAL A 96 3.44 -9.65 10.90
N ARG A 97 2.13 -9.73 10.70
CA ARG A 97 1.26 -8.53 10.67
C ARG A 97 1.35 -7.75 11.98
N GLU A 98 1.32 -8.43 13.11
CA GLU A 98 1.46 -7.80 14.43
C GLU A 98 2.82 -7.12 14.58
N LEU A 99 3.91 -7.79 14.21
CA LEU A 99 5.26 -7.24 14.27
C LEU A 99 5.43 -6.01 13.38
N CYS A 100 4.77 -5.98 12.22
CA CYS A 100 4.87 -4.89 11.27
C CYS A 100 3.84 -3.78 11.51
N PHE A 101 2.93 -3.92 12.49
CA PHE A 101 1.77 -3.03 12.66
C PHE A 101 2.16 -1.56 12.81
N THR A 102 3.15 -1.26 13.65
CA THR A 102 3.62 0.12 13.87
C THR A 102 4.22 0.72 12.61
N SER A 103 5.09 -0.01 11.93
CA SER A 103 5.72 0.40 10.67
C SER A 103 4.69 0.54 9.54
N GLN A 104 3.68 -0.33 9.50
CA GLN A 104 2.59 -0.25 8.55
C GLN A 104 1.73 0.98 8.80
N ARG A 105 1.40 1.29 10.07
CA ARG A 105 0.64 2.50 10.42
C ARG A 105 1.36 3.77 9.98
N SER A 106 2.63 3.95 10.35
CA SER A 106 3.37 5.17 9.99
C SER A 106 3.51 5.35 8.47
N LYS A 107 3.68 4.26 7.74
CA LYS A 107 3.77 4.28 6.28
C LYS A 107 2.41 4.49 5.61
N ASN A 108 1.33 3.98 6.21
CA ASN A 108 -0.04 4.29 5.78
C ASN A 108 -0.35 5.77 5.92
N ASP A 109 0.09 6.43 7.00
CA ASP A 109 -0.13 7.87 7.20
C ASP A 109 0.50 8.70 6.06
N LEU A 110 1.72 8.35 5.62
CA LEU A 110 2.39 9.00 4.49
C LEU A 110 1.60 8.86 3.18
N VAL A 111 1.04 7.69 2.95
CA VAL A 111 0.25 7.41 1.75
C VAL A 111 -1.09 8.14 1.80
N ILE A 112 -1.77 8.10 2.95
CA ILE A 112 -3.03 8.82 3.15
C ILE A 112 -2.82 10.30 2.81
N GLU A 113 -1.69 10.88 3.24
CA GLU A 113 -1.35 12.26 2.89
C GLU A 113 -1.11 12.46 1.39
N CYS A 114 -0.50 11.48 0.70
CA CYS A 114 -0.38 11.51 -0.76
C CYS A 114 -1.75 11.52 -1.46
N PHE A 115 -2.66 10.63 -1.09
CA PHE A 115 -4.02 10.58 -1.64
C PHE A 115 -4.81 11.85 -1.31
N ARG A 116 -4.68 12.34 -0.09
CA ARG A 116 -5.29 13.60 0.35
C ARG A 116 -4.82 14.76 -0.51
N THR A 117 -3.52 14.88 -0.76
CA THR A 117 -2.95 15.91 -1.63
C THR A 117 -3.52 15.85 -3.05
N ILE A 118 -3.66 14.64 -3.61
CA ILE A 118 -4.29 14.43 -4.92
C ILE A 118 -5.76 14.88 -4.91
N PHE A 119 -6.52 14.53 -3.87
CA PHE A 119 -7.92 14.96 -3.76
C PHE A 119 -8.06 16.48 -3.58
N GLU A 120 -7.20 17.10 -2.78
CA GLU A 120 -7.16 18.56 -2.61
C GLU A 120 -6.81 19.27 -3.93
N GLN A 121 -5.85 18.74 -4.70
CA GLN A 121 -5.57 19.22 -6.04
C GLN A 121 -6.82 19.12 -6.94
N GLY A 122 -7.49 17.96 -6.95
CA GLY A 122 -8.65 17.74 -7.81
C GLY A 122 -9.84 18.64 -7.48
N MET A 123 -10.02 18.96 -6.20
CA MET A 123 -11.00 19.97 -5.77
C MET A 123 -10.62 21.38 -6.23
N ALA A 124 -9.33 21.72 -6.24
CA ALA A 124 -8.84 23.03 -6.66
C ALA A 124 -8.91 23.23 -8.18
N GLU A 125 -8.65 22.19 -8.96
CA GLU A 125 -8.74 22.22 -10.44
C GLU A 125 -10.17 21.99 -10.96
N GLY A 126 -11.12 21.64 -10.07
CA GLY A 126 -12.53 21.42 -10.41
C GLY A 126 -12.84 20.03 -11.01
N SER A 127 -11.87 19.11 -11.01
CA SER A 127 -12.08 17.72 -11.45
C SER A 127 -12.84 16.89 -10.41
N PHE A 128 -12.80 17.31 -9.13
CA PHE A 128 -13.55 16.70 -8.05
C PHE A 128 -14.52 17.70 -7.38
N ARG A 129 -15.70 17.21 -7.00
CA ARG A 129 -16.61 17.94 -6.10
C ARG A 129 -15.96 18.16 -4.72
N LYS A 130 -16.51 19.06 -3.91
CA LYS A 130 -16.06 19.24 -2.52
C LYS A 130 -16.44 18.04 -1.65
N PHE A 131 -15.50 17.59 -0.82
CA PHE A 131 -15.69 16.58 0.23
C PHE A 131 -14.57 16.68 1.28
N ASN A 132 -14.65 15.87 2.34
CA ASN A 132 -13.55 15.74 3.30
C ASN A 132 -12.41 14.90 2.69
N ALA A 133 -11.33 15.57 2.27
CA ALA A 133 -10.21 14.92 1.59
C ALA A 133 -9.51 13.85 2.44
N LEU A 134 -9.39 14.06 3.75
CA LEU A 134 -8.77 13.10 4.66
C LEU A 134 -9.60 11.82 4.73
N SER A 135 -10.90 11.93 4.99
CA SER A 135 -11.78 10.76 5.05
C SER A 135 -11.84 10.02 3.71
N ALA A 136 -11.85 10.74 2.59
CA ALA A 136 -11.80 10.12 1.27
C ALA A 136 -10.48 9.38 1.03
N ALA A 137 -9.35 9.95 1.46
CA ALA A 137 -8.03 9.31 1.38
C ALA A 137 -7.95 8.04 2.22
N GLU A 138 -8.42 8.07 3.48
CA GLU A 138 -8.47 6.89 4.35
C GLU A 138 -9.30 5.76 3.72
N ILE A 139 -10.47 6.09 3.17
CA ILE A 139 -11.36 5.12 2.51
C ILE A 139 -10.71 4.55 1.25
N ALA A 140 -10.15 5.41 0.39
CA ALA A 140 -9.52 4.98 -0.86
C ALA A 140 -8.30 4.08 -0.62
N VAL A 141 -7.43 4.48 0.33
CA VAL A 141 -6.26 3.69 0.73
C VAL A 141 -6.70 2.35 1.32
N GLY A 142 -7.66 2.34 2.23
CA GLY A 142 -8.19 1.11 2.82
C GLY A 142 -8.80 0.17 1.77
N ALA A 143 -9.59 0.70 0.83
CA ALA A 143 -10.19 -0.07 -0.25
C ALA A 143 -9.12 -0.69 -1.18
N ALA A 144 -8.12 0.10 -1.57
CA ALA A 144 -7.02 -0.38 -2.41
C ALA A 144 -6.19 -1.46 -1.71
N GLN A 145 -5.82 -1.24 -0.44
CA GLN A 145 -5.08 -2.22 0.36
C GLN A 145 -5.85 -3.53 0.51
N PHE A 146 -7.13 -3.45 0.89
CA PHE A 146 -7.97 -4.64 1.02
C PHE A 146 -8.12 -5.39 -0.31
N ARG A 147 -8.26 -4.67 -1.41
CA ARG A 147 -8.36 -5.26 -2.75
C ARG A 147 -7.06 -5.97 -3.15
N ILE A 148 -5.91 -5.40 -2.83
CA ILE A 148 -4.58 -6.00 -3.03
C ILE A 148 -4.43 -7.26 -2.19
N GLU A 149 -4.67 -7.18 -0.87
CA GLU A 149 -4.60 -8.34 0.05
C GLU A 149 -5.48 -9.49 -0.47
N ARG A 150 -6.74 -9.21 -0.82
CA ARG A 150 -7.67 -10.20 -1.37
C ARG A 150 -7.19 -10.85 -2.66
N GLN A 151 -6.54 -10.09 -3.53
CA GLN A 151 -6.03 -10.61 -4.80
C GLN A 151 -4.78 -11.48 -4.61
N LEU A 152 -3.93 -11.14 -3.63
CA LEU A 152 -2.79 -11.97 -3.22
C LEU A 152 -3.27 -13.31 -2.63
N ASP A 153 -4.28 -13.27 -1.75
CA ASP A 153 -4.85 -14.44 -1.06
C ASP A 153 -5.62 -15.39 -1.98
N SER A 154 -6.57 -14.87 -2.76
CA SER A 154 -7.48 -15.69 -3.57
C SER A 154 -6.84 -16.29 -4.81
N GLY A 155 -5.62 -15.86 -5.15
CA GLY A 155 -5.01 -16.14 -6.45
C GLY A 155 -5.87 -15.72 -7.63
N ALA A 156 -6.81 -14.78 -7.39
CA ALA A 156 -7.76 -14.32 -8.40
C ALA A 156 -7.02 -13.93 -9.68
N GLN A 157 -7.31 -14.68 -10.75
CA GLN A 157 -6.72 -14.54 -12.07
C GLN A 157 -7.37 -13.40 -12.87
N GLY A 158 -7.45 -12.22 -12.26
CA GLY A 158 -7.87 -10.99 -12.94
C GLY A 158 -6.65 -10.13 -13.26
N PRO A 159 -6.59 -9.50 -14.45
CA PRO A 159 -5.62 -8.44 -14.73
C PRO A 159 -5.70 -7.35 -13.66
N ILE A 160 -4.55 -6.85 -13.22
CA ILE A 160 -4.42 -5.73 -12.26
C ILE A 160 -5.26 -4.52 -12.71
N GLU A 161 -5.28 -4.30 -14.02
CA GLU A 161 -5.99 -3.23 -14.70
C GLU A 161 -7.49 -3.25 -14.42
N ASN A 162 -8.09 -4.42 -14.20
CA ASN A 162 -9.50 -4.50 -13.84
C ASN A 162 -9.74 -3.97 -12.42
N SER A 163 -8.85 -4.26 -11.47
CA SER A 163 -8.98 -3.79 -10.08
C SER A 163 -8.79 -2.28 -9.99
N ILE A 164 -7.84 -1.74 -10.77
CA ILE A 164 -7.64 -0.29 -10.88
C ILE A 164 -8.88 0.35 -11.50
N ARG A 165 -9.41 -0.19 -12.60
CA ARG A 165 -10.60 0.34 -13.26
C ARG A 165 -11.82 0.35 -12.33
N GLU A 166 -12.07 -0.76 -11.63
CA GLU A 166 -13.18 -0.89 -10.67
C GLU A 166 -13.06 0.12 -9.52
N LEU A 167 -11.86 0.33 -8.97
CA LEU A 167 -11.64 1.33 -7.92
C LEU A 167 -11.78 2.76 -8.45
N MET A 168 -11.24 3.06 -9.63
CA MET A 168 -11.41 4.38 -10.25
C MET A 168 -12.89 4.67 -10.54
N ASP A 169 -13.63 3.71 -11.10
CA ASP A 169 -15.06 3.84 -11.35
C ASP A 169 -15.84 4.10 -10.06
N LEU A 170 -15.52 3.36 -8.99
CA LEU A 170 -16.12 3.57 -7.67
C LEU A 170 -15.80 4.94 -7.07
N ILE A 171 -14.56 5.41 -7.17
CA ILE A 171 -14.12 6.69 -6.58
C ILE A 171 -14.67 7.87 -7.37
N LEU A 172 -14.65 7.80 -8.71
CA LEU A 172 -15.06 8.89 -9.59
C LEU A 172 -16.57 8.92 -9.83
N GLY A 173 -17.19 7.76 -10.02
CA GLY A 173 -18.61 7.60 -10.34
C GLY A 173 -19.51 7.32 -9.14
N GLY A 174 -18.96 6.78 -8.05
CA GLY A 174 -19.76 6.33 -6.90
C GLY A 174 -20.66 5.12 -7.23
N LEU A 175 -21.48 4.70 -6.27
CA LEU A 175 -22.42 3.57 -6.44
C LEU A 175 -23.87 3.98 -6.63
N TRP A 176 -24.19 5.23 -6.32
CA TRP A 176 -25.57 5.68 -6.29
C TRP A 176 -26.00 6.16 -7.67
N SER A 177 -27.11 5.60 -8.18
CA SER A 177 -27.64 5.90 -9.51
C SER A 177 -28.55 7.12 -9.58
N GLY A 178 -28.67 7.90 -8.49
CA GLY A 178 -29.48 9.12 -8.44
C GLY A 178 -28.64 10.39 -8.53
N ASP A 179 -29.28 11.51 -8.84
CA ASP A 179 -28.61 12.81 -8.87
C ASP A 179 -28.11 13.21 -7.48
N VAL A 180 -26.79 13.35 -7.32
CA VAL A 180 -26.13 13.88 -6.11
C VAL A 180 -26.70 15.25 -5.81
N ARG A 181 -27.79 15.29 -5.04
CA ARG A 181 -28.41 16.53 -4.57
C ARG A 181 -27.39 17.20 -3.66
N GLU A 182 -26.85 18.32 -4.13
CA GLU A 182 -26.12 19.27 -3.30
C GLU A 182 -26.96 19.54 -2.06
N GLY A 183 -26.38 19.27 -0.89
CA GLY A 183 -27.06 19.42 0.38
C GLY A 183 -27.62 20.83 0.50
N ARG A 184 -28.94 20.91 0.67
CA ARG A 184 -29.62 22.14 1.08
C ARG A 184 -28.91 22.69 2.31
N SER A 185 -28.40 23.91 2.19
CA SER A 185 -28.15 24.80 3.31
C SER A 185 -29.44 24.90 4.11
N ASN A 186 -29.49 24.27 5.28
CA ASN A 186 -30.45 24.63 6.30
C ASN A 186 -30.01 25.98 6.87
N GLU A 187 -30.47 27.05 6.24
CA GLU A 187 -30.78 28.28 6.97
C GLU A 187 -32.24 28.14 7.41
N ASP A 188 -32.43 27.95 8.72
CA ASP A 188 -33.57 28.39 9.52
C ASP A 188 -33.09 28.56 10.97
#